data_AF-A0A6J4TC76-F1
#
_entry.id   AF-A0A6J4TC76-F1
#
_cell.length_a   1.000
_cell.length_b   1.000
_cell.length_c   1.000
_cell.angle_alpha   90.00
_cell.angle_beta   90.00
_cell.angle_gamma   90.00
#
_symmetry.space_group_name_H-M   'P 1'
#
loop_
_entity.id
_entity.type
_entity.pdbx_description
1 polymer ?
#
loop_
_entity_poly.entity_id
_entity_poly.type
_entity_poly.pdbx_seq_one_letter_code
_entity_poly.pdbx_strand_id
1 'polypeptide(L)'
;EQAALWEDYKIIGRLFGLRDEDMPATLADLRAYRREMLEGGSLVVTDWARTRARQIVFEPPLPWVARPLLDTVNFITVALLPDSIRRQYGFSPLPPTLVRKAMVAGGAEYVKRAVIPFLPGSLRFVPQARAAA
;
A
#
# COMPACT_ATOMS: atom_id res chain seq x y z
N GLU A 1 15.36 6.79 -15.20
CA GLU A 1 14.39 7.15 -14.13
C GLU A 1 14.69 6.49 -12.79
N GLN A 2 14.54 5.17 -12.62
CA GLN A 2 14.74 4.53 -11.30
C GLN A 2 16.15 4.71 -10.69
N ALA A 3 17.19 4.71 -11.52
CA ALA A 3 18.56 4.93 -11.04
C ALA A 3 18.77 6.38 -10.57
N ALA A 4 18.22 7.36 -11.29
CA ALA A 4 18.26 8.76 -10.89
C ALA A 4 17.48 8.98 -9.58
N LEU A 5 16.30 8.36 -9.45
CA LEU A 5 15.52 8.40 -8.21
C LEU A 5 16.32 7.83 -7.02
N TRP A 6 17.10 6.76 -7.23
CA TRP A 6 17.95 6.25 -6.16
C TRP A 6 19.01 7.26 -5.72
N GLU A 7 19.66 7.94 -6.67
CA GLU A 7 20.61 9.01 -6.34
C GLU A 7 19.95 10.15 -5.55
N ASP A 8 18.73 10.54 -5.90
CA ASP A 8 17.97 11.54 -5.15
C ASP A 8 17.66 11.06 -3.72
N TYR A 9 17.31 9.78 -3.55
CA TYR A 9 17.03 9.19 -2.23
C TYR A 9 18.27 9.10 -1.32
N LYS A 10 19.49 9.02 -1.88
CA LYS A 10 20.73 9.10 -1.07
C LYS A 10 20.85 10.44 -0.34
N ILE A 11 20.30 11.52 -0.91
CA ILE A 11 20.25 12.82 -0.22
C ILE A 11 19.43 12.70 1.06
N ILE A 12 18.28 12.04 1.01
CA ILE A 12 17.46 11.76 2.19
C ILE A 12 18.25 10.93 3.20
N GLY A 13 18.94 9.88 2.77
CA GLY A 13 19.78 9.06 3.64
C GLY A 13 20.81 9.89 4.42
N ARG A 14 21.51 10.82 3.75
CA ARG A 14 22.45 11.74 4.41
C ARG A 14 21.77 12.66 5.41
N LEU A 15 20.57 13.16 5.11
CA LEU A 15 19.79 13.97 6.06
C LEU A 15 19.40 13.20 7.32
N PHE A 16 19.23 11.88 7.22
CA PHE A 16 19.04 10.98 8.36
C PHE A 16 20.36 10.52 9.02
N GLY A 17 21.51 11.04 8.57
CA GLY A 17 22.83 10.76 9.16
C GLY A 17 23.56 9.54 8.60
N LEU A 18 23.08 8.94 7.51
CA LEU A 18 23.78 7.85 6.83
C LEU A 18 25.02 8.38 6.10
N ARG A 19 26.14 7.68 6.23
CA ARG A 19 27.34 7.92 5.42
C ARG A 19 27.17 7.27 4.06
N ASP A 20 27.95 7.69 3.06
CA ASP A 20 27.88 7.11 1.72
C ASP A 20 28.19 5.60 1.71
N GLU A 21 29.02 5.12 2.66
CA GLU A 21 29.32 3.70 2.85
C GLU A 21 28.18 2.89 3.50
N ASP A 22 27.26 3.56 4.19
CA ASP A 22 26.09 2.91 4.80
C ASP A 22 24.96 2.70 3.76
N MET A 23 25.09 3.28 2.57
CA MET A 23 24.09 3.25 1.51
C MET A 23 24.56 2.45 0.28
N PRO A 24 23.67 1.67 -0.36
CA PRO A 24 24.03 0.93 -1.58
C PRO A 24 24.55 1.85 -2.69
N ALA A 25 25.72 1.51 -3.25
CA ALA A 25 26.38 2.35 -4.25
C ALA A 25 25.53 2.52 -5.52
N THR A 26 24.86 1.45 -5.96
CA THR A 26 24.03 1.45 -7.17
C THR A 26 22.60 0.98 -6.93
N LEU A 27 21.72 1.21 -7.91
CA LEU A 27 20.37 0.64 -7.91
C LEU A 27 20.38 -0.90 -7.87
N ALA A 28 21.40 -1.54 -8.46
CA ALA A 28 21.55 -2.99 -8.43
C ALA A 28 21.86 -3.47 -7.01
N ASP A 29 22.76 -2.77 -6.31
CA ASP A 29 23.12 -3.06 -4.92
C ASP A 29 21.93 -2.85 -3.99
N LEU A 30 21.15 -1.77 -4.19
CA LEU A 30 19.92 -1.54 -3.44
C LEU A 30 18.93 -2.70 -3.61
N ARG A 31 18.77 -3.21 -4.84
CA ARG A 31 17.90 -4.35 -5.11
C ARG A 31 18.43 -5.63 -4.47
N ALA A 32 19.74 -5.83 -4.44
CA ALA A 32 20.38 -6.96 -3.78
C ALA A 32 20.16 -6.90 -2.27
N TYR A 33 20.49 -5.78 -1.63
CA TYR A 33 20.24 -5.51 -0.23
C TYR A 33 18.77 -5.74 0.15
N ARG A 34 17.83 -5.23 -0.65
CA ARG A 34 16.40 -5.43 -0.42
C ARG A 34 15.99 -6.91 -0.46
N ARG A 35 16.51 -7.69 -1.41
CA ARG A 35 16.24 -9.14 -1.46
C ARG A 35 16.80 -9.83 -0.23
N GLU A 36 18.05 -9.53 0.12
CA GLU A 36 18.70 -10.09 1.31
C GLU A 36 17.93 -9.78 2.59
N MET A 37 17.46 -8.55 2.79
CA MET A 37 16.65 -8.20 3.96
C MET A 37 15.32 -8.95 4.01
N LEU A 38 14.66 -9.15 2.87
CA LEU A 38 13.35 -9.81 2.81
C LEU A 38 13.42 -11.33 2.87
N GLU A 39 14.48 -11.92 2.30
CA GLU A 39 14.63 -13.38 2.14
C GLU A 39 15.60 -13.97 3.16
N GLY A 40 16.56 -13.19 3.65
CA GLY A 40 17.62 -13.62 4.57
C GLY A 40 17.19 -13.78 6.03
N GLY A 41 15.90 -13.58 6.35
CA GLY A 41 15.36 -13.82 7.68
C GLY A 41 15.80 -12.82 8.77
N SER A 42 16.59 -11.81 8.43
CA SER A 42 16.99 -10.72 9.32
C SER A 42 15.84 -9.78 9.67
N LEU A 43 14.86 -9.63 8.76
CA LEU A 43 13.66 -8.83 9.00
C LEU A 43 12.62 -9.61 9.81
N VAL A 44 12.60 -9.36 11.12
CA VAL A 44 11.66 -9.98 12.06
C VAL A 44 10.70 -8.96 12.67
N VAL A 45 9.42 -9.31 12.73
CA VAL A 45 8.38 -8.52 13.41
C VAL A 45 8.42 -8.87 14.89
N THR A 46 8.85 -7.91 15.70
CA THR A 46 8.85 -8.04 17.16
C THR A 46 7.45 -7.90 17.74
N ASP A 47 7.26 -8.34 18.98
CA ASP A 47 5.98 -8.17 19.69
C ASP A 47 5.60 -6.70 19.87
N TRP A 48 6.60 -5.84 20.04
CA TRP A 48 6.40 -4.39 20.04
C TRP A 48 5.80 -3.92 18.71
N ALA A 49 6.38 -4.34 17.58
CA ALA A 49 5.89 -3.98 16.25
C ALA A 49 4.48 -4.53 16.01
N ARG A 50 4.19 -5.78 16.43
CA ARG A 50 2.85 -6.38 16.34
C ARG A 50 1.76 -5.56 17.04
N THR A 51 2.11 -4.99 18.19
CA THR A 51 1.18 -4.20 19.02
C THR A 51 1.04 -2.78 18.51
N ARG A 52 2.15 -2.08 18.27
CA ARG A 52 2.16 -0.68 17.83
C ARG A 52 1.67 -0.49 16.41
N ALA A 53 1.96 -1.41 15.48
CA ALA A 53 1.46 -1.32 14.12
C ALA A 53 -0.06 -1.37 14.08
N ARG A 54 -0.70 -2.18 14.95
CA ARG A 54 -2.17 -2.19 15.08
C ARG A 54 -2.71 -0.82 15.50
N GLN A 55 -2.12 -0.23 16.54
CA GLN A 55 -2.56 1.07 17.06
C GLN A 55 -2.35 2.21 16.06
N ILE A 56 -1.19 2.26 15.39
CA ILE A 56 -0.85 3.36 14.48
C ILE A 56 -1.65 3.27 13.17
N VAL A 57 -1.77 2.06 12.60
CA VAL A 57 -2.38 1.88 11.27
C VAL A 57 -3.90 1.73 11.38
N PHE A 58 -4.41 0.98 12.37
CA PHE A 58 -5.82 0.58 12.41
C PHE A 58 -6.67 1.36 13.41
N GLU A 59 -6.05 2.08 14.36
CA GLU A 59 -6.78 2.89 15.34
C GLU A 59 -6.44 4.39 15.28
N PRO A 60 -6.29 5.02 14.08
CA PRO A 60 -6.15 6.47 14.04
C PRO A 60 -7.42 7.14 14.57
N PRO A 61 -7.31 8.28 15.28
CA PRO A 61 -8.44 8.97 15.89
C PRO A 61 -9.28 9.68 14.82
N LEU A 62 -10.10 8.91 14.10
CA LEU A 62 -10.91 9.40 12.98
C LEU A 62 -12.41 9.27 13.26
N PRO A 63 -13.24 10.18 12.70
CA PRO A 63 -14.69 10.09 12.81
C PRO A 63 -15.20 8.77 12.25
N TRP A 64 -16.28 8.22 12.84
CA TRP A 64 -16.87 6.95 12.41
C TRP A 64 -17.25 6.91 10.93
N VAL A 65 -17.59 8.07 10.34
CA VAL A 65 -17.92 8.23 8.90
C VAL A 65 -16.72 7.92 8.00
N ALA A 66 -15.48 8.10 8.47
CA ALA A 66 -14.26 7.82 7.71
C ALA A 66 -13.79 6.36 7.83
N ARG A 67 -14.46 5.53 8.66
CA ARG A 67 -14.07 4.12 8.88
C ARG A 67 -14.01 3.27 7.60
N PRO A 68 -14.95 3.36 6.64
CA PRO A 68 -14.85 2.57 5.41
C PRO A 68 -13.63 2.92 4.55
N LEU A 69 -13.25 4.20 4.53
CA LEU A 69 -12.03 4.65 3.86
C LEU A 69 -10.79 4.09 4.56
N LEU A 70 -10.79 4.10 5.90
CA LEU A 70 -9.72 3.51 6.69
C LEU A 70 -9.54 2.02 6.42
N ASP A 71 -10.63 1.25 6.41
CA ASP A 71 -10.58 -0.18 6.11
C ASP A 71 -9.98 -0.45 4.73
N THR A 72 -10.25 0.43 3.77
CA THR A 72 -9.67 0.36 2.42
C THR A 72 -8.17 0.65 2.43
N VAL A 73 -7.73 1.72 3.09
CA VAL A 73 -6.30 2.08 3.22
C VAL A 73 -5.54 1.00 3.98
N ASN A 74 -6.14 0.46 5.04
CA ASN A 74 -5.59 -0.62 5.84
C ASN A 74 -5.43 -1.89 5.00
N PHE A 75 -6.43 -2.24 4.19
CA PHE A 75 -6.34 -3.36 3.28
C PHE A 75 -5.21 -3.19 2.26
N ILE A 76 -5.08 -1.99 1.65
CA ILE A 76 -3.99 -1.70 0.70
C ILE A 76 -2.63 -1.81 1.39
N THR A 77 -2.50 -1.25 2.59
CA THR A 77 -1.27 -1.30 3.39
C THR A 77 -0.86 -2.74 3.68
N VAL A 78 -1.79 -3.59 4.13
CA VAL A 78 -1.56 -5.02 4.35
C VAL A 78 -1.27 -5.76 3.04
N ALA A 79 -1.88 -5.32 1.93
CA ALA A 79 -1.70 -5.93 0.62
C ALA A 79 -0.32 -5.65 0.01
N LEU A 80 0.31 -4.52 0.36
CA LEU A 80 1.65 -4.14 -0.10
C LEU A 80 2.75 -4.92 0.64
N LEU A 81 2.46 -5.51 1.80
CA LEU A 81 3.43 -6.28 2.55
C LEU A 81 3.72 -7.64 1.88
N PRO A 82 4.99 -8.09 1.85
CA PRO A 82 5.34 -9.47 1.49
C PRO A 82 4.64 -10.47 2.41
N ASP A 83 4.31 -11.65 1.87
CA ASP A 83 3.56 -12.68 2.60
C ASP A 83 4.24 -13.15 3.89
N SER A 84 5.59 -13.22 3.89
CA SER A 84 6.38 -13.56 5.07
C SER A 84 6.14 -12.57 6.21
N ILE A 85 6.20 -11.27 5.91
CA ILE A 85 6.02 -10.18 6.88
C ILE A 85 4.56 -10.09 7.32
N ARG A 86 3.61 -10.28 6.41
CA ARG A 86 2.17 -10.32 6.73
C ARG A 86 1.85 -11.40 7.77
N ARG A 87 2.41 -12.60 7.59
CA ARG A 87 2.27 -13.70 8.57
C ARG A 87 2.87 -13.33 9.91
N GLN A 88 4.06 -12.72 9.91
CA GLN A 88 4.70 -12.30 11.15
C GLN A 88 3.88 -11.24 11.90
N TYR A 89 3.20 -10.30 11.24
CA TYR A 89 2.24 -9.39 11.89
C TYR A 89 0.94 -10.05 12.37
N GLY A 90 0.66 -11.27 11.92
CA GLY A 90 -0.59 -12.01 12.20
C GLY A 90 -1.78 -11.45 11.42
N PHE A 91 -1.56 -10.87 10.24
CA PHE A 91 -2.65 -10.46 9.36
C PHE A 91 -3.12 -11.64 8.51
N SER A 92 -4.42 -11.67 8.19
CA SER A 92 -4.98 -12.71 7.34
C SER A 92 -4.31 -12.74 5.96
N PRO A 93 -4.11 -13.93 5.37
CA PRO A 93 -3.65 -14.04 4.02
C PRO A 93 -4.61 -13.32 3.07
N LEU A 94 -4.05 -12.68 2.06
CA LEU A 94 -4.85 -12.03 1.04
C LEU A 94 -5.64 -13.09 0.27
N PRO A 95 -6.87 -12.78 -0.18
CA PRO A 95 -7.62 -13.68 -1.04
C PRO A 95 -6.79 -14.00 -2.30
N PRO A 96 -6.86 -15.23 -2.85
CA PRO A 96 -6.14 -15.60 -4.06
C PRO A 96 -6.40 -14.60 -5.20
N THR A 97 -5.42 -14.40 -6.08
CA THR A 97 -5.49 -13.43 -7.19
C THR A 97 -6.77 -13.58 -8.03
N LEU A 98 -7.22 -14.81 -8.24
CA LEU A 98 -8.47 -15.14 -8.94
C LEU A 98 -9.71 -14.58 -8.23
N VAL A 99 -9.78 -14.78 -6.90
CA VAL A 99 -10.87 -14.28 -6.07
C VAL A 99 -10.86 -12.74 -6.01
N ARG A 100 -9.67 -12.12 -5.95
CA ARG A 100 -9.54 -10.65 -6.01
C ARG A 100 -10.06 -10.08 -7.33
N LYS A 101 -9.66 -10.67 -8.46
CA LYS A 101 -10.14 -10.26 -9.78
C LYS A 101 -11.66 -10.41 -9.89
N ALA A 102 -12.21 -11.50 -9.37
CA ALA A 102 -13.65 -11.73 -9.33
C ALA A 102 -14.38 -10.71 -8.44
N MET A 103 -13.86 -10.38 -7.25
CA MET A 103 -14.42 -9.35 -6.38
C MET A 103 -14.38 -7.96 -7.01
N VAL A 104 -13.29 -7.60 -7.68
CA VAL A 104 -13.19 -6.31 -8.40
C VAL A 104 -14.21 -6.27 -9.55
N ALA A 105 -14.32 -7.34 -10.33
CA ALA A 105 -15.28 -7.42 -11.43
C ALA A 105 -16.74 -7.37 -10.92
N GLY A 106 -17.07 -8.14 -9.89
CA GLY A 106 -18.39 -8.16 -9.27
C GLY A 106 -18.74 -6.85 -8.56
N GLY A 107 -17.78 -6.25 -7.86
CA GLY A 107 -17.91 -4.95 -7.21
C GLY A 107 -18.11 -3.82 -8.22
N ALA A 108 -17.38 -3.83 -9.32
CA ALA A 108 -17.55 -2.85 -10.40
C ALA A 108 -18.95 -2.95 -11.03
N GLU A 109 -19.45 -4.17 -11.25
CA GLU A 109 -20.79 -4.39 -11.80
C GLU A 109 -21.89 -3.98 -10.80
N TYR A 110 -21.69 -4.24 -9.51
CA TYR A 110 -22.59 -3.80 -8.45
C TYR A 110 -22.62 -2.27 -8.33
N VAL A 111 -21.46 -1.60 -8.29
CA VAL A 111 -21.37 -0.14 -8.24
C VAL A 111 -22.07 0.46 -9.47
N LYS A 112 -21.82 -0.09 -10.67
CA LYS A 112 -22.45 0.37 -11.90
C LYS A 112 -23.97 0.24 -11.89
N ARG A 113 -24.51 -0.85 -11.36
CA ARG A 113 -25.96 -1.13 -11.39
C ARG A 113 -26.74 -0.58 -10.20
N ALA A 114 -26.11 -0.49 -9.04
CA ALA A 114 -26.80 -0.14 -7.79
C ALA A 114 -26.45 1.27 -7.30
N VAL A 115 -25.26 1.80 -7.61
CA VAL A 115 -24.78 3.08 -7.05
C VAL A 115 -24.83 4.21 -8.08
N ILE A 116 -24.40 3.96 -9.33
CA ILE A 116 -24.46 4.96 -10.43
C ILE A 116 -25.88 5.53 -10.66
N PRO A 117 -26.98 4.77 -10.56
CA PRO A 117 -28.33 5.32 -10.75
C PRO A 117 -28.72 6.37 -9.71
N PHE A 118 -28.14 6.31 -8.50
CA PHE A 118 -28.46 7.20 -7.39
C PHE A 118 -27.46 8.37 -7.25
N LEU A 119 -26.41 8.40 -8.06
CA LEU A 119 -25.42 9.48 -8.06
C LEU A 119 -25.97 10.71 -8.81
N PRO A 120 -25.95 11.91 -8.20
CA PRO A 120 -26.37 13.13 -8.86
C PRO A 120 -25.50 13.42 -10.09
N GLY A 121 -26.10 14.05 -11.12
CA GLY A 121 -25.49 14.23 -12.44
C GLY A 121 -24.13 14.94 -12.46
N SER A 122 -23.78 15.67 -11.40
CA SER A 122 -22.45 16.29 -11.24
C SER A 122 -21.31 15.29 -11.02
N LEU A 123 -21.59 14.14 -10.41
CA LEU A 123 -20.61 13.07 -10.16
C LEU A 123 -20.68 11.95 -11.21
N ARG A 124 -21.83 11.80 -11.86
CA ARG A 124 -22.07 10.76 -12.88
C ARG A 124 -21.38 11.06 -14.22
N PHE A 125 -21.18 12.33 -14.55
CA PHE A 125 -20.56 12.75 -15.79
C PHE A 125 -19.19 13.35 -15.52
N VAL A 126 -18.13 12.64 -15.91
CA VAL A 126 -16.78 13.18 -15.96
C VAL A 126 -16.78 14.35 -16.96
N PRO A 127 -16.13 15.50 -16.69
CA PRO A 127 -16.23 16.69 -17.54
C PRO A 127 -15.90 16.44 -19.02
N GLN A 128 -15.05 15.45 -19.31
CA GLN A 128 -14.68 15.09 -20.68
C GLN A 128 -15.85 14.56 -21.51
N ALA A 129 -16.87 13.95 -20.90
CA ALA A 129 -18.07 13.46 -21.60
C ALA A 129 -19.09 14.59 -21.88
N ARG A 130 -19.05 15.68 -21.10
CA ARG A 130 -19.93 16.83 -21.28
C ARG A 130 -19.43 17.78 -22.39
N ALA A 131 -18.15 17.69 -22.76
CA ALA A 131 -17.54 18.46 -23.84
C ALA A 131 -17.75 17.85 -25.24
N ALA A 132 -18.33 16.66 -25.33
CA ALA A 132 -18.56 15.92 -26.58
C ALA A 132 -20.05 15.88 -27.01
N ALA A 133 -20.93 16.61 -26.32
CA ALA A 133 -22.35 16.76 -26.61
C ALA A 133 -22.68 18.21 -26.95
#